data_AF-A0A2N3FZS1-F1
#
_entry.id   AF-A0A2N3FZS1-F1
#
_cell.length_a   1.000
_cell.length_b   1.000
_cell.length_c   1.000
_cell.angle_alpha   90.00
_cell.angle_beta   90.00
_cell.angle_gamma   90.00
#
_symmetry.space_group_name_H-M   'P 1'
#
loop_
_entity.id
_entity.type
_entity.pdbx_description
1 polymer ?
#
loop_
_entity_poly.entity_id
_entity_poly.type
_entity_poly.pdbx_seq_one_letter_code
_entity_poly.pdbx_strand_id
1 'polypeptide(L)'
;MGRFRRTKSVEAGDHAIRGSVKTDRDVRALARKLRPGDIAVVDIMDIDQRSAEAIARCRPRAVINAQVSISGRYPTGGPLVLVDAGIVIVDNAGAEVMTWRDGTALTIDDGLITPLEGEPVQGTRLTRDVIESAMASAADGMHVQLASFTANAMDVVAHDAGVLLDGKDIPEIGVSLADKHVVVVAPGYRHVEQLAAIKRYVRERKPVFIAVGEAADAVAASTRRPAIIVGNVESVSEKVLSAAKAIVVHDPSAKEAGLNRVESLGLDHAGSKATIASADLAVLIAAAGGAAVIVTVGMDVRLIDFLEQGRSDMAGTFLARLQAGPAIVDASTLALVYRHQFSWWSLSALVLSGLAALAVAISATPGGPQWWRSVVDTVASWVGVA
;
A
#
# COMPACT_ATOMS: atom_id res chain seq x y z
N MET A 1 -8.91 -57.45 37.83
CA MET A 1 -7.62 -56.79 37.52
C MET A 1 -7.53 -56.54 36.03
N GLY A 2 -8.02 -55.38 35.57
CA GLY A 2 -8.05 -55.01 34.16
C GLY A 2 -6.71 -54.45 33.72
N ARG A 3 -6.12 -55.05 32.68
CA ARG A 3 -4.87 -54.59 32.06
C ARG A 3 -5.13 -53.28 31.31
N PHE A 4 -4.50 -52.20 31.79
CA PHE A 4 -4.39 -50.93 31.09
C PHE A 4 -3.77 -51.14 29.70
N ARG A 5 -4.55 -50.81 28.67
CA ARG A 5 -4.12 -50.78 27.27
C ARG A 5 -3.30 -49.50 27.08
N ARG A 6 -1.98 -49.65 26.98
CA ARG A 6 -1.03 -48.59 26.62
C ARG A 6 -1.47 -47.95 25.30
N THR A 7 -1.85 -46.68 25.34
CA THR A 7 -2.12 -45.86 24.16
C THR A 7 -0.81 -45.71 23.40
N LYS A 8 -0.82 -46.16 22.15
CA LYS A 8 0.31 -46.12 21.22
C LYS A 8 0.53 -44.64 20.88
N SER A 9 1.66 -44.09 21.34
CA SER A 9 2.19 -42.80 20.89
C SER A 9 2.28 -42.83 19.37
N VAL A 10 1.47 -42.01 18.71
CA VAL A 10 1.55 -41.77 17.28
C VAL A 10 2.91 -41.11 17.03
N GLU A 11 3.78 -41.81 16.30
CA GLU A 11 5.04 -41.26 15.80
C GLU A 11 4.69 -40.03 14.95
N ALA A 12 5.11 -38.85 15.42
CA ALA A 12 4.96 -37.61 14.67
C ALA A 12 5.73 -37.75 13.35
N GLY A 13 5.00 -37.84 12.25
CA GLY A 13 5.58 -37.85 10.91
C GLY A 13 6.35 -36.56 10.62
N ASP A 14 7.28 -36.65 9.68
CA ASP A 14 8.26 -35.64 9.25
C ASP A 14 7.66 -34.33 8.65
N HIS A 15 6.36 -34.09 8.86
CA HIS A 15 5.57 -32.97 8.33
C HIS A 15 4.91 -32.09 9.39
N ALA A 16 5.06 -32.44 10.68
CA ALA A 16 4.45 -31.69 11.78
C ALA A 16 5.16 -30.34 12.00
N ILE A 17 4.39 -29.25 11.94
CA ILE A 17 4.91 -27.89 12.16
C ILE A 17 4.87 -27.60 13.65
N ARG A 18 6.01 -27.14 14.19
CA ARG A 18 6.10 -26.68 15.57
C ARG A 18 6.54 -25.23 15.62
N GLY A 19 5.96 -24.49 16.55
CA GLY A 19 6.30 -23.09 16.78
C GLY A 19 5.65 -22.53 18.04
N SER A 20 6.12 -21.35 18.43
CA SER A 20 5.55 -20.56 19.51
C SER A 20 4.42 -19.69 18.97
N VAL A 21 3.31 -19.64 19.70
CA VAL A 21 2.16 -18.80 19.34
C VAL A 21 2.44 -17.32 19.58
N LYS A 22 1.91 -16.50 18.67
CA LYS A 22 1.61 -15.08 18.87
C LYS A 22 0.16 -14.83 18.46
N THR A 23 -0.63 -14.28 19.37
CA THR A 23 -2.07 -14.08 19.18
C THR A 23 -2.40 -12.60 19.26
N ASP A 24 -3.12 -12.09 18.26
CA ASP A 24 -3.74 -10.76 18.34
C ASP A 24 -4.90 -10.65 17.35
N ARG A 25 -5.87 -9.79 17.66
CA ARG A 25 -6.97 -9.44 16.74
C ARG A 25 -6.56 -8.35 15.75
N ASP A 26 -5.63 -7.48 16.15
CA ASP A 26 -5.07 -6.46 15.26
C ASP A 26 -3.80 -7.00 14.59
N VAL A 27 -3.85 -7.13 13.26
CA VAL A 27 -2.71 -7.57 12.44
C VAL A 27 -1.48 -6.69 12.66
N ARG A 28 -1.64 -5.38 12.87
CA ARG A 28 -0.51 -4.48 13.14
C ARG A 28 0.12 -4.78 14.49
N ALA A 29 -0.70 -5.03 15.52
CA ALA A 29 -0.22 -5.42 16.84
C ALA A 29 0.47 -6.79 16.81
N LEU A 30 -0.09 -7.75 16.05
CA LEU A 30 0.49 -9.06 15.82
C LEU A 30 1.85 -8.96 15.13
N ALA A 31 1.94 -8.19 14.04
CA ALA A 31 3.17 -8.02 13.26
C ALA A 31 4.34 -7.46 14.10
N ARG A 32 4.05 -6.62 15.11
CA ARG A 32 5.08 -6.10 16.05
C ARG A 32 5.63 -7.18 17.00
N LYS A 33 4.86 -8.25 17.25
CA LYS A 33 5.21 -9.33 18.20
C LYS A 33 5.79 -10.57 17.51
N LEU A 34 5.38 -10.81 16.27
CA LEU A 34 5.78 -11.98 15.47
C LEU A 34 7.28 -12.01 15.18
N ARG A 35 7.87 -13.20 15.32
CA ARG A 35 9.24 -13.49 14.89
C ARG A 35 9.25 -14.58 13.82
N PRO A 36 10.29 -14.61 12.95
CA PRO A 36 10.45 -15.70 12.01
C PRO A 36 10.45 -17.05 12.74
N GLY A 37 9.62 -17.99 12.28
CA GLY A 37 9.48 -19.29 12.95
C GLY A 37 8.25 -19.44 13.86
N ASP A 38 7.60 -18.33 14.26
CA ASP A 38 6.41 -18.36 15.12
C ASP A 38 5.18 -18.90 14.38
N ILE A 39 4.12 -19.20 15.15
CA ILE A 39 2.78 -19.49 14.66
C ILE A 39 1.90 -18.27 14.97
N ALA A 40 1.36 -17.65 13.93
CA ALA A 40 0.44 -16.53 14.04
C ALA A 40 -0.98 -17.05 14.31
N VAL A 41 -1.67 -16.49 15.29
CA VAL A 41 -3.09 -16.76 15.56
C VAL A 41 -3.88 -15.48 15.37
N VAL A 42 -4.86 -15.53 14.46
CA VAL A 42 -5.66 -14.39 14.01
C VAL A 42 -7.15 -14.68 14.07
N ASP A 43 -7.95 -13.62 14.10
CA ASP A 43 -9.42 -13.67 14.11
C ASP A 43 -9.93 -12.73 13.01
N ILE A 44 -9.83 -13.19 11.75
CA ILE A 44 -10.08 -12.35 10.57
C ILE A 44 -11.02 -13.10 9.64
N MET A 45 -12.21 -12.55 9.42
CA MET A 45 -13.07 -12.96 8.31
C MET A 45 -12.49 -12.43 7.01
N ASP A 46 -12.48 -13.25 5.95
CA ASP A 46 -12.11 -12.79 4.60
C ASP A 46 -10.71 -12.13 4.59
N ILE A 47 -9.66 -12.90 4.91
CA ILE A 47 -8.29 -12.37 5.00
C ILE A 47 -7.93 -11.67 3.70
N ASP A 48 -7.75 -10.36 3.81
CA ASP A 48 -7.40 -9.50 2.67
C ASP A 48 -5.90 -9.61 2.34
N GLN A 49 -5.56 -9.13 1.15
CA GLN A 49 -4.20 -9.20 0.64
C GLN A 49 -3.20 -8.38 1.49
N ARG A 50 -3.61 -7.22 2.04
CA ARG A 50 -2.73 -6.35 2.83
C ARG A 50 -2.41 -6.97 4.19
N SER A 51 -3.41 -7.51 4.86
CA SER A 51 -3.26 -8.24 6.13
C SER A 51 -2.36 -9.45 5.95
N ALA A 52 -2.59 -10.23 4.90
CA ALA A 52 -1.75 -11.37 4.55
C ALA A 52 -0.28 -10.98 4.32
N GLU A 53 0.00 -9.91 3.56
CA GLU A 53 1.39 -9.45 3.37
C GLU A 53 2.06 -8.97 4.66
N ALA A 54 1.32 -8.27 5.52
CA ALA A 54 1.86 -7.83 6.81
C ALA A 54 2.30 -9.02 7.65
N ILE A 55 1.49 -10.08 7.69
CA ILE A 55 1.82 -11.35 8.37
C ILE A 55 2.99 -12.06 7.67
N ALA A 56 2.94 -12.17 6.34
CA ALA A 56 3.94 -12.88 5.54
C ALA A 56 5.34 -12.28 5.68
N ARG A 57 5.45 -10.95 5.77
CA ARG A 57 6.71 -10.26 6.01
C ARG A 57 7.41 -10.69 7.30
N CYS A 58 6.67 -11.10 8.31
CA CYS A 58 7.23 -11.60 9.58
C CYS A 58 7.73 -13.06 9.48
N ARG A 59 7.45 -13.77 8.38
CA ARG A 59 7.84 -15.17 8.11
C ARG A 59 7.43 -16.17 9.22
N PRO A 60 6.16 -16.18 9.67
CA PRO A 60 5.67 -17.25 10.53
C PRO A 60 5.72 -18.60 9.78
N ARG A 61 5.79 -19.72 10.50
CA ARG A 61 5.69 -21.05 9.89
C ARG A 61 4.26 -21.41 9.52
N ALA A 62 3.31 -20.90 10.31
CA ALA A 62 1.89 -21.13 10.08
C ALA A 62 1.03 -19.96 10.58
N VAL A 63 -0.16 -19.85 10.00
CA VAL A 63 -1.24 -18.96 10.41
C VAL A 63 -2.44 -19.83 10.79
N ILE A 64 -2.95 -19.65 12.01
CA ILE A 64 -4.18 -20.26 12.48
C ILE A 64 -5.23 -19.14 12.52
N ASN A 65 -6.29 -19.29 11.74
CA ASN A 65 -7.39 -18.33 11.74
C ASN A 65 -8.59 -18.91 12.49
N ALA A 66 -9.12 -18.14 13.44
CA ALA A 66 -10.33 -18.49 14.17
C ALA A 66 -11.57 -18.51 13.26
N GLN A 67 -11.59 -17.67 12.23
CA GLN A 67 -12.69 -17.53 11.29
C GLN A 67 -12.38 -18.17 9.93
N VAL A 68 -13.29 -18.00 8.97
CA VAL A 68 -13.10 -18.39 7.58
C VAL A 68 -12.35 -17.29 6.81
N SER A 69 -11.27 -17.68 6.14
CA SER A 69 -10.46 -16.79 5.31
C SER A 69 -11.10 -16.48 3.95
N ILE A 70 -12.04 -17.32 3.50
CA ILE A 70 -12.83 -17.15 2.28
C ILE A 70 -14.29 -17.51 2.60
N SER A 71 -15.11 -16.52 2.90
CA SER A 71 -16.52 -16.70 3.31
C SER A 71 -17.46 -17.07 2.15
N GLY A 72 -17.01 -16.88 0.91
CA GLY A 72 -17.86 -17.03 -0.28
C GLY A 72 -18.60 -15.76 -0.70
N ARG A 73 -18.48 -14.66 0.06
CA ARG A 73 -19.10 -13.36 -0.30
C ARG A 73 -18.48 -12.75 -1.57
N TYR A 74 -17.17 -12.89 -1.70
CA TYR A 74 -16.37 -12.46 -2.85
C TYR A 74 -15.02 -13.18 -2.81
N PRO A 75 -14.30 -13.30 -3.94
CA PRO A 75 -12.97 -13.88 -3.97
C PRO A 75 -11.97 -13.00 -3.21
N THR A 76 -11.29 -13.56 -2.19
CA THR A 76 -10.24 -12.88 -1.42
C THR A 76 -8.85 -13.43 -1.80
N GLY A 77 -7.87 -12.53 -1.94
CA GLY A 77 -6.51 -12.89 -2.36
C GLY A 77 -5.55 -13.24 -1.22
N GLY A 78 -5.89 -12.90 0.04
CA GLY A 78 -4.98 -13.01 1.18
C GLY A 78 -4.47 -14.44 1.46
N PRO A 79 -5.31 -15.49 1.46
CA PRO A 79 -4.85 -16.85 1.67
C PRO A 79 -3.81 -17.30 0.63
N LEU A 80 -3.96 -16.88 -0.62
CA LEU A 80 -3.00 -17.21 -1.68
C LEU A 80 -1.64 -16.56 -1.41
N VAL A 81 -1.61 -15.30 -0.95
CA VAL A 81 -0.36 -14.62 -0.57
C VAL A 81 0.39 -15.36 0.53
N LEU A 82 -0.32 -15.89 1.54
CA LEU A 82 0.30 -16.64 2.63
C LEU A 82 0.85 -17.98 2.12
N VAL A 83 0.09 -18.72 1.31
CA VAL A 83 0.55 -20.00 0.72
C VAL A 83 1.73 -19.80 -0.22
N ASP A 84 1.71 -18.76 -1.05
CA ASP A 84 2.81 -18.39 -1.96
C ASP A 84 4.10 -18.05 -1.20
N ALA A 85 3.96 -17.47 0.00
CA ALA A 85 5.07 -17.22 0.91
C ALA A 85 5.58 -18.48 1.64
N GLY A 86 4.98 -19.65 1.38
CA GLY A 86 5.34 -20.93 2.02
C GLY A 86 4.81 -21.07 3.45
N ILE A 87 3.79 -20.30 3.81
CA ILE A 87 3.19 -20.30 5.15
C ILE A 87 1.99 -21.24 5.15
N VAL A 88 1.94 -22.16 6.11
CA VAL A 88 0.79 -23.07 6.24
C VAL A 88 -0.37 -22.35 6.89
N ILE A 89 -1.58 -22.51 6.35
CA ILE A 89 -2.79 -21.92 6.92
C ILE A 89 -3.70 -23.02 7.43
N VAL A 90 -4.15 -22.89 8.67
CA VAL A 90 -5.26 -23.67 9.24
C VAL A 90 -6.39 -22.69 9.54
N ASP A 91 -7.50 -22.85 8.83
CA ASP A 91 -8.63 -21.93 8.83
C ASP A 91 -9.82 -22.49 9.60
N ASN A 92 -10.76 -21.63 9.98
CA ASN A 92 -11.97 -22.01 10.72
C ASN A 92 -11.66 -22.85 11.98
N ALA A 93 -10.63 -22.46 12.74
CA ALA A 93 -10.21 -23.16 13.94
C ALA A 93 -11.04 -22.81 15.18
N GLY A 94 -12.07 -21.95 15.06
CA GLY A 94 -12.95 -21.56 16.15
C GLY A 94 -12.37 -20.44 17.03
N ALA A 95 -13.24 -19.74 17.75
CA ALA A 95 -12.85 -18.57 18.57
C ALA A 95 -11.97 -18.93 19.77
N GLU A 96 -11.98 -20.19 20.21
CA GLU A 96 -11.21 -20.72 21.32
C GLU A 96 -9.69 -20.58 21.13
N VAL A 97 -9.20 -20.60 19.89
CA VAL A 97 -7.76 -20.44 19.60
C VAL A 97 -7.25 -19.07 20.02
N MET A 98 -8.12 -18.06 20.08
CA MET A 98 -7.77 -16.71 20.51
C MET A 98 -7.49 -16.61 22.01
N THR A 99 -7.79 -17.65 22.79
CA THR A 99 -7.48 -17.71 24.22
C THR A 99 -6.04 -18.17 24.50
N TRP A 100 -5.33 -18.68 23.48
CA TRP A 100 -3.95 -19.12 23.64
C TRP A 100 -3.00 -17.95 23.89
N ARG A 101 -2.15 -18.13 24.90
CA ARG A 101 -1.20 -17.10 25.33
C ARG A 101 0.01 -17.06 24.40
N ASP A 102 0.55 -15.87 24.19
CA ASP A 102 1.85 -15.70 23.53
C ASP A 102 2.92 -16.57 24.21
N GLY A 103 3.67 -17.32 23.41
CA GLY A 103 4.67 -18.28 23.92
C GLY A 103 4.18 -19.72 24.01
N THR A 104 2.89 -19.99 23.86
CA THR A 104 2.34 -21.35 23.89
C THR A 104 2.95 -22.17 22.75
N ALA A 105 3.53 -23.33 23.07
CA ALA A 105 4.06 -24.24 22.07
C ALA A 105 2.93 -25.09 21.46
N LEU A 106 2.80 -25.03 20.14
CA LEU A 106 1.84 -25.84 19.38
C LEU A 106 2.55 -26.76 18.40
N THR A 107 1.89 -27.89 18.12
CA THR A 107 2.18 -28.73 16.96
C THR A 107 0.98 -28.73 16.03
N ILE A 108 1.19 -28.48 14.75
CA ILE A 108 0.17 -28.55 13.71
C ILE A 108 0.49 -29.74 12.83
N ASP A 109 -0.48 -30.64 12.67
CA ASP A 109 -0.42 -31.74 11.71
C ASP A 109 -1.64 -31.67 10.81
N ASP A 110 -1.41 -31.35 9.54
CA ASP A 110 -2.43 -31.04 8.55
C ASP A 110 -3.37 -29.91 9.00
N GLY A 111 -4.53 -30.23 9.59
CA GLY A 111 -5.47 -29.29 10.20
C GLY A 111 -5.70 -29.50 11.71
N LEU A 112 -5.04 -30.47 12.32
CA LEU A 112 -5.13 -30.74 13.76
C LEU A 112 -4.08 -29.93 14.51
N ILE A 113 -4.52 -29.03 15.38
CA ILE A 113 -3.68 -28.16 16.19
C ILE A 113 -3.62 -28.73 17.60
N THR A 114 -2.45 -29.17 18.04
CA THR A 114 -2.23 -29.78 19.35
C THR A 114 -1.39 -28.86 20.22
N PRO A 115 -1.96 -28.21 21.26
CA PRO A 115 -1.18 -27.52 22.27
C PRO A 115 -0.43 -28.49 23.18
N LEU A 116 0.69 -28.03 23.76
CA LEU A 116 1.42 -28.82 24.75
C LEU A 116 0.55 -29.10 26.00
N GLU A 117 -0.27 -28.13 26.37
CA GLU A 117 -1.24 -28.21 27.47
C GLU A 117 -2.61 -27.73 26.95
N GLY A 118 -3.61 -28.61 26.99
CA GLY A 118 -4.97 -28.33 26.53
C GLY A 118 -5.54 -29.39 25.60
N GLU A 119 -6.76 -29.17 25.13
CA GLU A 119 -7.40 -30.04 24.13
C GLU A 119 -6.98 -29.66 22.71
N PRO A 120 -6.83 -30.65 21.81
CA PRO A 120 -6.53 -30.37 20.42
C PRO A 120 -7.73 -29.72 19.73
N VAL A 121 -7.44 -28.77 18.84
CA VAL A 121 -8.44 -28.04 18.05
C VAL A 121 -8.31 -28.46 16.58
N GLN A 122 -9.44 -28.70 15.92
CA GLN A 122 -9.49 -29.04 14.51
C GLN A 122 -9.85 -27.81 13.69
N GLY A 123 -9.03 -27.50 12.70
CA GLY A 123 -9.37 -26.56 11.63
C GLY A 123 -9.26 -27.21 10.25
N THR A 124 -9.37 -26.38 9.22
CA THR A 124 -9.27 -26.77 7.82
C THR A 124 -7.95 -26.29 7.26
N ARG A 125 -7.08 -27.20 6.82
CA ARG A 125 -5.86 -26.80 6.12
C ARG A 125 -6.22 -26.21 4.76
N LEU A 126 -5.78 -24.99 4.50
CA LEU A 126 -5.92 -24.38 3.17
C LEU A 126 -4.70 -24.70 2.32
N THR A 127 -4.90 -25.51 1.29
CA THR A 127 -3.94 -25.69 0.20
C THR A 127 -4.27 -24.73 -0.94
N ARG A 128 -3.33 -24.55 -1.88
CA ARG A 128 -3.57 -23.78 -3.10
C ARG A 128 -4.86 -24.22 -3.80
N ASP A 129 -5.05 -25.52 -4.02
CA ASP A 129 -6.22 -26.04 -4.75
C ASP A 129 -7.53 -25.74 -4.01
N VAL A 130 -7.54 -25.86 -2.68
CA VAL A 130 -8.70 -25.51 -1.84
C VAL A 130 -9.02 -24.03 -1.95
N ILE A 131 -8.00 -23.17 -1.90
CA ILE A 131 -8.14 -21.71 -2.03
C ILE A 131 -8.69 -21.34 -3.41
N GLU A 132 -8.10 -21.87 -4.49
CA GLU A 132 -8.52 -21.58 -5.85
C GLU A 132 -9.97 -22.03 -6.11
N SER A 133 -10.37 -23.20 -5.59
CA SER A 133 -11.76 -23.66 -5.66
C SER A 133 -12.70 -22.76 -4.86
N ALA A 134 -12.33 -22.36 -3.66
CA ALA A 134 -13.15 -21.48 -2.83
C ALA A 134 -13.30 -20.08 -3.45
N MET A 135 -12.23 -19.54 -4.04
CA MET A 135 -12.27 -18.29 -4.80
C MET A 135 -13.19 -18.38 -6.02
N ALA A 136 -13.17 -19.50 -6.74
CA ALA A 136 -14.06 -19.72 -7.88
C ALA A 136 -15.54 -19.74 -7.44
N SER A 137 -15.87 -20.43 -6.35
CA SER A 137 -17.24 -20.43 -5.81
C SER A 137 -17.66 -19.08 -5.25
N ALA A 138 -16.73 -18.30 -4.70
CA ALA A 138 -17.01 -16.96 -4.18
C ALA A 138 -17.32 -15.93 -5.29
N ALA A 139 -16.96 -16.22 -6.55
CA ALA A 139 -17.27 -15.35 -7.67
C ALA A 139 -18.79 -15.20 -7.89
N ASP A 140 -19.57 -16.26 -7.64
CA ASP A 140 -21.03 -16.24 -7.74
C ASP A 140 -21.67 -15.37 -6.65
N GLY A 141 -21.07 -15.36 -5.44
CA GLY A 141 -21.51 -14.52 -4.32
C GLY A 141 -21.35 -13.01 -4.59
N MET A 142 -20.44 -12.64 -5.49
CA MET A 142 -20.15 -11.24 -5.84
C MET A 142 -21.37 -10.51 -6.42
N HIS A 143 -22.23 -11.20 -7.17
CA HIS A 143 -23.43 -10.59 -7.74
C HIS A 143 -24.40 -10.05 -6.68
N VAL A 144 -24.55 -10.78 -5.57
CA VAL A 144 -25.41 -10.37 -4.45
C VAL A 144 -24.80 -9.15 -3.73
N GLN A 145 -23.48 -9.15 -3.56
CA GLN A 145 -22.78 -8.05 -2.90
C GLN A 145 -22.81 -6.75 -3.74
N LEU A 146 -22.69 -6.86 -5.06
CA LEU A 146 -22.83 -5.76 -6.01
C LEU A 146 -24.25 -5.15 -5.99
N ALA A 147 -25.29 -5.99 -5.91
CA ALA A 147 -26.65 -5.48 -5.80
C ALA A 147 -26.88 -4.70 -4.49
N SER A 148 -26.28 -5.17 -3.37
CA SER A 148 -26.31 -4.45 -2.10
C SER A 148 -25.57 -3.11 -2.14
N PHE A 149 -24.50 -2.99 -2.94
CA PHE A 149 -23.80 -1.72 -3.15
C PHE A 149 -24.71 -0.63 -3.71
N THR A 150 -25.46 -0.91 -4.78
CA THR A 150 -26.34 0.08 -5.42
C THR A 150 -27.37 0.64 -4.45
N ALA A 151 -27.89 -0.20 -3.53
CA ALA A 151 -28.85 0.22 -2.52
C ALA A 151 -28.24 1.19 -1.50
N ASN A 152 -26.98 1.01 -1.10
CA ASN A 152 -26.32 1.84 -0.07
C ASN A 152 -25.58 3.06 -0.66
N ALA A 153 -25.27 3.07 -1.96
CA ALA A 153 -24.59 4.20 -2.60
C ALA A 153 -25.41 5.49 -2.50
N MET A 154 -26.75 5.39 -2.50
CA MET A 154 -27.64 6.53 -2.32
C MET A 154 -27.57 7.14 -0.92
N ASP A 155 -27.33 6.33 0.12
CA ASP A 155 -27.19 6.82 1.49
C ASP A 155 -25.90 7.62 1.68
N VAL A 156 -24.81 7.23 1.02
CA VAL A 156 -23.54 7.96 1.03
C VAL A 156 -23.66 9.29 0.28
N VAL A 157 -24.32 9.29 -0.88
CA VAL A 157 -24.65 10.54 -1.58
C VAL A 157 -25.50 11.44 -0.67
N ALA A 158 -26.50 10.90 0.02
CA ALA A 158 -27.36 11.69 0.88
C ALA A 158 -26.64 12.30 2.10
N HIS A 159 -25.69 11.56 2.72
CA HIS A 159 -24.94 12.04 3.90
C HIS A 159 -23.75 12.94 3.55
N ASP A 160 -23.01 12.62 2.49
CA ASP A 160 -21.73 13.27 2.15
C ASP A 160 -21.80 14.15 0.88
N ALA A 161 -23.00 14.42 0.34
CA ALA A 161 -23.20 15.31 -0.80
C ALA A 161 -22.52 16.68 -0.66
N GLY A 162 -22.46 17.26 0.56
CA GLY A 162 -21.82 18.55 0.78
C GLY A 162 -20.32 18.53 0.44
N VAL A 163 -19.61 17.50 0.90
CA VAL A 163 -18.18 17.30 0.62
C VAL A 163 -17.97 16.90 -0.85
N LEU A 164 -18.80 16.00 -1.36
CA LEU A 164 -18.64 15.38 -2.68
C LEU A 164 -19.16 16.23 -3.86
N LEU A 165 -20.12 17.13 -3.64
CA LEU A 165 -20.73 17.93 -4.70
C LEU A 165 -20.40 19.43 -4.57
N ASP A 166 -20.44 19.96 -3.34
CA ASP A 166 -20.23 21.39 -3.09
C ASP A 166 -18.79 21.72 -2.65
N GLY A 167 -17.97 20.71 -2.33
CA GLY A 167 -16.66 20.90 -1.70
C GLY A 167 -16.75 21.55 -0.30
N LYS A 168 -17.95 21.57 0.29
CA LYS A 168 -18.17 22.05 1.67
C LYS A 168 -17.47 21.09 2.63
N ASP A 169 -16.95 21.63 3.73
CA ASP A 169 -16.22 20.87 4.76
C ASP A 169 -14.87 20.26 4.31
N ILE A 170 -14.35 20.63 3.13
CA ILE A 170 -12.93 20.44 2.82
C ILE A 170 -12.14 21.52 3.57
N PRO A 171 -11.25 21.15 4.50
CA PRO A 171 -10.52 22.13 5.30
C PRO A 171 -9.61 22.97 4.40
N GLU A 172 -9.57 24.28 4.64
CA GLU A 172 -8.62 25.16 3.96
C GLU A 172 -7.20 24.79 4.39
N ILE A 173 -6.39 24.41 3.40
CA ILE A 173 -5.00 24.03 3.62
C ILE A 173 -4.12 25.19 3.18
N GLY A 174 -3.27 25.71 4.08
CA GLY A 174 -2.32 26.79 3.80
C GLY A 174 -1.21 26.45 2.78
N VAL A 175 -1.39 25.37 2.01
CA VAL A 175 -0.47 24.90 0.96
C VAL A 175 -1.15 25.09 -0.39
N SER A 176 -0.64 25.99 -1.21
CA SER A 176 -1.13 26.18 -2.58
C SER A 176 -0.91 24.93 -3.43
N LEU A 177 -2.01 24.35 -3.95
CA LEU A 177 -2.02 23.22 -4.88
C LEU A 177 -2.34 23.62 -6.33
N ALA A 178 -2.79 24.87 -6.54
CA ALA A 178 -3.18 25.41 -7.83
C ALA A 178 -2.10 25.22 -8.90
N ASP A 179 -2.49 24.67 -10.05
CA ASP A 179 -1.67 24.38 -11.22
C ASP A 179 -0.45 23.48 -10.97
N LYS A 180 -0.43 22.76 -9.84
CA LYS A 180 0.67 21.86 -9.48
C LYS A 180 0.29 20.40 -9.70
N HIS A 181 1.34 19.60 -9.89
CA HIS A 181 1.24 18.16 -9.81
C HIS A 181 1.22 17.77 -8.34
N VAL A 182 0.25 16.96 -7.95
CA VAL A 182 0.10 16.41 -6.60
C VAL A 182 0.28 14.90 -6.66
N VAL A 183 0.96 14.32 -5.69
CA VAL A 183 1.05 12.87 -5.50
C VAL A 183 0.37 12.54 -4.18
N VAL A 184 -0.75 11.82 -4.25
CA VAL A 184 -1.48 11.28 -3.10
C VAL A 184 -0.97 9.87 -2.83
N VAL A 185 -0.45 9.62 -1.62
CA VAL A 185 0.11 8.33 -1.23
C VAL A 185 -0.68 7.75 -0.08
N ALA A 186 -1.37 6.63 -0.34
CA ALA A 186 -2.13 5.88 0.65
C ALA A 186 -1.43 4.56 1.01
N PRO A 187 -1.73 3.97 2.18
CA PRO A 187 -1.07 2.75 2.67
C PRO A 187 -1.64 1.48 2.01
N GLY A 188 -1.93 1.54 0.71
CA GLY A 188 -2.40 0.38 -0.03
C GLY A 188 -1.28 -0.53 -0.51
N TYR A 189 -1.69 -1.53 -1.29
CA TYR A 189 -0.85 -2.58 -1.81
C TYR A 189 0.36 -2.00 -2.56
N ARG A 190 1.56 -2.50 -2.26
CA ARG A 190 2.83 -2.13 -2.94
C ARG A 190 3.08 -0.61 -3.10
N HIS A 191 2.50 0.23 -2.25
CA HIS A 191 2.62 1.70 -2.37
C HIS A 191 4.09 2.16 -2.37
N VAL A 192 4.97 1.49 -1.60
CA VAL A 192 6.42 1.77 -1.59
C VAL A 192 7.07 1.49 -2.94
N GLU A 193 6.70 0.38 -3.59
CA GLU A 193 7.24 0.01 -4.90
C GLU A 193 6.69 0.90 -6.02
N GLN A 194 5.41 1.23 -5.96
CA GLN A 194 4.78 2.19 -6.88
C GLN A 194 5.42 3.58 -6.76
N LEU A 195 5.68 4.03 -5.53
CA LEU A 195 6.38 5.30 -5.28
C LEU A 195 7.81 5.28 -5.83
N ALA A 196 8.52 4.16 -5.67
CA ALA A 196 9.84 3.96 -6.25
C ALA A 196 9.81 3.96 -7.80
N ALA A 197 8.76 3.39 -8.40
CA ALA A 197 8.59 3.34 -9.85
C ALA A 197 8.43 4.74 -10.49
N ILE A 198 7.81 5.69 -9.77
CA ILE A 198 7.63 7.07 -10.24
C ILE A 198 8.75 8.03 -9.83
N LYS A 199 9.85 7.54 -9.24
CA LYS A 199 10.96 8.37 -8.72
C LYS A 199 11.49 9.39 -9.74
N ARG A 200 11.52 9.03 -11.03
CA ARG A 200 11.93 9.94 -12.11
C ARG A 200 10.97 11.11 -12.28
N TYR A 201 9.68 10.82 -12.38
CA TYR A 201 8.64 11.84 -12.46
C TYR A 201 8.69 12.78 -11.27
N VAL A 202 8.86 12.25 -10.05
CA VAL A 202 9.01 13.05 -8.83
C VAL A 202 10.21 14.00 -8.91
N ARG A 203 11.35 13.52 -9.42
CA ARG A 203 12.57 14.33 -9.58
C ARG A 203 12.38 15.46 -10.60
N GLU A 204 11.71 15.19 -11.71
CA GLU A 204 11.55 16.13 -12.83
C GLU A 204 10.42 17.14 -12.60
N ARG A 205 9.26 16.69 -12.10
CA ARG A 205 8.08 17.53 -11.89
C ARG A 205 8.00 18.16 -10.50
N LYS A 206 8.78 17.67 -9.52
CA LYS A 206 8.80 18.16 -8.13
C LYS A 206 7.38 18.35 -7.55
N PRO A 207 6.52 17.31 -7.59
CA PRO A 207 5.13 17.43 -7.16
C PRO A 207 5.00 17.72 -5.65
N VAL A 208 3.84 18.21 -5.25
CA VAL A 208 3.44 18.32 -3.85
C VAL A 208 2.96 16.94 -3.37
N PHE A 209 3.40 16.50 -2.20
CA PHE A 209 2.99 15.22 -1.62
C PHE A 209 1.89 15.40 -0.57
N ILE A 210 0.81 14.65 -0.75
CA ILE A 210 -0.22 14.41 0.27
C ILE A 210 -0.08 12.96 0.70
N ALA A 211 0.23 12.71 1.96
CA ALA A 211 0.36 11.36 2.50
C ALA A 211 -0.80 11.02 3.42
N VAL A 212 -1.32 9.80 3.32
CA VAL A 212 -2.48 9.34 4.08
C VAL A 212 -2.00 8.49 5.26
N GLY A 213 -2.19 8.98 6.49
CA GLY A 213 -1.82 8.30 7.73
C GLY A 213 -0.40 7.70 7.69
N GLU A 214 -0.30 6.39 7.94
CA GLU A 214 0.97 5.66 8.01
C GLU A 214 1.83 5.70 6.72
N ALA A 215 1.23 6.03 5.57
CA ALA A 215 1.99 6.22 4.34
C ALA A 215 2.95 7.43 4.40
N ALA A 216 2.73 8.37 5.34
CA ALA A 216 3.58 9.53 5.55
C ALA A 216 5.04 9.18 5.83
N ASP A 217 5.29 8.13 6.62
CA ASP A 217 6.64 7.67 6.92
C ASP A 217 7.31 7.03 5.69
N ALA A 218 6.55 6.28 4.87
CA ALA A 218 7.05 5.71 3.62
C ALA A 218 7.42 6.80 2.58
N VAL A 219 6.65 7.89 2.52
CA VAL A 219 6.96 9.06 1.67
C VAL A 219 8.24 9.74 2.16
N ALA A 220 8.34 9.99 3.46
CA ALA A 220 9.51 10.61 4.07
C ALA A 220 10.80 9.79 3.87
N ALA A 221 10.70 8.45 3.82
CA ALA A 221 11.84 7.56 3.62
C ALA A 221 12.34 7.47 2.17
N SER A 222 11.46 7.65 1.17
CA SER A 222 11.75 7.25 -0.22
C SER A 222 11.99 8.41 -1.21
N THR A 223 11.45 9.61 -0.94
CA THR A 223 11.49 10.71 -1.94
C THR A 223 11.69 12.09 -1.34
N ARG A 224 10.71 12.60 -0.57
CA ARG A 224 10.68 13.93 0.08
C ARG A 224 9.73 13.89 1.28
N ARG A 225 9.77 14.91 2.14
CA ARG A 225 8.80 15.04 3.23
C ARG A 225 7.39 15.32 2.65
N PRO A 226 6.33 14.69 3.18
CA PRO A 226 4.96 15.03 2.79
C PRO A 226 4.68 16.50 3.15
N ALA A 227 4.09 17.25 2.22
CA ALA A 227 3.69 18.62 2.49
C ALA A 227 2.41 18.65 3.33
N ILE A 228 1.50 17.72 3.04
CA ILE A 228 0.20 17.58 3.70
C ILE A 228 0.10 16.14 4.20
N ILE A 229 -0.38 15.96 5.42
CA ILE A 229 -0.73 14.64 5.98
C ILE A 229 -2.24 14.63 6.21
N VAL A 230 -2.94 13.59 5.76
CA VAL A 230 -4.40 13.43 5.91
C VAL A 230 -4.70 12.09 6.57
N GLY A 231 -5.65 12.03 7.49
CA GLY A 231 -6.13 10.77 8.06
C GLY A 231 -5.77 10.55 9.53
N ASN A 232 -5.82 9.30 9.98
CA ASN A 232 -5.41 8.94 11.33
C ASN A 232 -3.87 8.95 11.43
N VAL A 233 -3.37 9.80 12.32
CA VAL A 233 -1.94 10.10 12.53
C VAL A 233 -1.34 9.42 13.77
N GLU A 234 -2.11 8.56 14.44
CA GLU A 234 -1.68 7.85 15.66
C GLU A 234 -0.36 7.10 15.48
N SER A 235 -0.18 6.44 14.33
CA SER A 235 1.02 5.64 14.02
C SER A 235 2.13 6.42 13.33
N VAL A 236 1.94 7.71 13.02
CA VAL A 236 2.91 8.50 12.25
C VAL A 236 4.02 9.01 13.17
N SER A 237 5.26 8.95 12.69
CA SER A 237 6.42 9.43 13.45
C SER A 237 6.35 10.95 13.70
N GLU A 238 6.74 11.37 14.90
CA GLU A 238 6.72 12.79 15.31
C GLU A 238 7.56 13.67 14.38
N LYS A 239 8.73 13.17 13.97
CA LYS A 239 9.61 13.85 13.02
C LYS A 239 8.92 14.16 11.69
N VAL A 240 8.03 13.28 11.23
CA VAL A 240 7.28 13.48 9.98
C VAL A 240 6.10 14.41 10.22
N LEU A 241 5.38 14.27 11.33
CA LEU A 241 4.28 15.17 11.71
C LEU A 241 4.76 16.63 11.84
N SER A 242 5.80 16.89 12.64
CA SER A 242 6.34 18.24 12.83
C SER A 242 6.96 18.86 11.57
N ALA A 243 7.19 18.06 10.52
CA ALA A 243 7.75 18.53 9.27
C ALA A 243 6.72 18.79 8.17
N ALA A 244 5.47 18.34 8.36
CA ALA A 244 4.39 18.63 7.45
C ALA A 244 4.03 20.11 7.54
N LYS A 245 3.59 20.70 6.43
CA LYS A 245 3.11 22.08 6.38
C LYS A 245 1.65 22.19 6.82
N ALA A 246 0.90 21.10 6.68
CA ALA A 246 -0.47 21.01 7.13
C ALA A 246 -0.81 19.57 7.51
N ILE A 247 -1.63 19.43 8.55
CA ILE A 247 -2.13 18.15 9.04
C ILE A 247 -3.66 18.24 9.04
N VAL A 248 -4.31 17.30 8.37
CA VAL A 248 -5.76 17.12 8.37
C VAL A 248 -6.06 15.83 9.11
N VAL A 249 -6.46 15.95 10.38
CA VAL A 249 -6.83 14.81 11.20
C VAL A 249 -8.22 14.34 10.78
N HIS A 250 -8.31 13.06 10.43
CA HIS A 250 -9.54 12.48 9.91
C HIS A 250 -9.57 10.97 10.18
N ASP A 251 -10.57 10.52 10.93
CA ASP A 251 -10.82 9.10 11.18
C ASP A 251 -12.29 8.81 10.88
N PRO A 252 -12.61 8.02 9.84
CA PRO A 252 -13.99 7.69 9.47
C PRO A 252 -14.76 6.97 10.59
N SER A 253 -14.07 6.31 11.53
CA SER A 253 -14.67 5.67 12.71
C SER A 253 -14.88 6.65 13.88
N ALA A 254 -14.68 7.96 13.67
CA ALA A 254 -14.80 9.01 14.67
C ALA A 254 -13.93 8.79 15.93
N LYS A 255 -12.77 8.15 15.79
CA LYS A 255 -11.82 7.96 16.89
C LYS A 255 -11.00 9.23 17.12
N GLU A 256 -10.85 9.62 18.39
CA GLU A 256 -10.11 10.83 18.77
C GLU A 256 -8.61 10.59 19.02
N ALA A 257 -8.12 9.34 18.97
CA ALA A 257 -6.73 9.01 19.29
C ALA A 257 -5.70 9.80 18.46
N GLY A 258 -5.95 9.94 17.15
CA GLY A 258 -5.13 10.74 16.26
C GLY A 258 -5.17 12.24 16.60
N LEU A 259 -6.35 12.76 16.97
CA LEU A 259 -6.54 14.16 17.36
C LEU A 259 -5.78 14.48 18.64
N ASN A 260 -6.01 13.67 19.69
CA ASN A 260 -5.35 13.79 20.99
C ASN A 260 -3.82 13.77 20.86
N ARG A 261 -3.29 12.93 19.95
CA ARG A 261 -1.84 12.88 19.67
C ARG A 261 -1.32 14.21 19.11
N VAL A 262 -1.98 14.77 18.10
CA VAL A 262 -1.55 16.03 17.46
C VAL A 262 -1.65 17.20 18.43
N GLU A 263 -2.73 17.26 19.22
CA GLU A 263 -2.91 18.25 20.27
C GLU A 263 -1.82 18.16 21.35
N SER A 264 -1.49 16.94 21.80
CA SER A 264 -0.42 16.73 22.79
C SER A 264 0.97 17.15 22.31
N LEU A 265 1.20 17.12 20.99
CA LEU A 265 2.44 17.58 20.36
C LEU A 265 2.43 19.08 20.04
N GLY A 266 1.30 19.78 20.26
CA GLY A 266 1.15 21.21 19.99
C GLY A 266 1.27 21.56 18.51
N LEU A 267 0.84 20.68 17.61
CA LEU A 267 0.93 20.88 16.16
C LEU A 267 -0.38 21.46 15.60
N ASP A 268 -0.24 22.45 14.70
CA ASP A 268 -1.38 23.02 13.97
C ASP A 268 -2.04 21.97 13.08
N HIS A 269 -3.36 21.90 13.14
CA HIS A 269 -4.14 20.93 12.39
C HIS A 269 -5.55 21.43 12.06
N ALA A 270 -6.12 20.84 11.01
CA ALA A 270 -7.54 20.93 10.71
C ALA A 270 -8.20 19.58 10.98
N GLY A 271 -9.43 19.60 11.49
CA GLY A 271 -10.27 18.41 11.61
C GLY A 271 -11.19 18.28 10.40
N SER A 272 -11.39 17.06 9.90
CA SER A 272 -12.49 16.76 8.98
C SER A 272 -13.41 15.72 9.61
N LYS A 273 -14.72 15.92 9.46
CA LYS A 273 -15.78 15.01 9.91
C LYS A 273 -16.40 14.20 8.77
N ALA A 274 -15.77 14.22 7.59
CA ALA A 274 -16.27 13.46 6.45
C ALA A 274 -16.33 11.96 6.80
N THR A 275 -17.30 11.24 6.23
CA THR A 275 -17.41 9.78 6.48
C THR A 275 -16.71 8.93 5.43
N ILE A 276 -16.27 9.56 4.33
CA ILE A 276 -15.49 8.93 3.26
C ILE A 276 -14.12 8.45 3.75
N ALA A 277 -13.43 7.60 2.99
CA ALA A 277 -12.08 7.16 3.36
C ALA A 277 -11.06 8.33 3.35
N SER A 278 -10.06 8.28 4.23
CA SER A 278 -9.03 9.34 4.30
C SER A 278 -8.24 9.52 3.00
N ALA A 279 -8.10 8.47 2.20
CA ALA A 279 -7.46 8.54 0.89
C ALA A 279 -8.31 9.33 -0.13
N ASP A 280 -9.63 9.22 -0.05
CA ASP A 280 -10.55 9.95 -0.91
C ASP A 280 -10.62 11.41 -0.52
N LEU A 281 -10.67 11.70 0.78
CA LEU A 281 -10.55 13.07 1.27
C LEU A 281 -9.25 13.73 0.79
N ALA A 282 -8.13 13.00 0.75
CA ALA A 282 -6.87 13.52 0.22
C ALA A 282 -6.94 13.85 -1.28
N VAL A 283 -7.66 13.04 -2.07
CA VAL A 283 -7.94 13.33 -3.49
C VAL A 283 -8.85 14.55 -3.64
N LEU A 284 -9.89 14.68 -2.82
CA LEU A 284 -10.79 15.83 -2.82
C LEU A 284 -10.08 17.13 -2.45
N ILE A 285 -9.22 17.09 -1.43
CA ILE A 285 -8.34 18.19 -1.06
C ILE A 285 -7.48 18.62 -2.26
N ALA A 286 -6.89 17.66 -2.98
CA ALA A 286 -6.07 17.96 -4.15
C ALA A 286 -6.89 18.60 -5.28
N ALA A 287 -8.09 18.06 -5.55
CA ALA A 287 -8.99 18.57 -6.57
C ALA A 287 -9.51 19.98 -6.24
N ALA A 288 -10.04 20.18 -5.03
CA ALA A 288 -10.52 21.47 -4.53
C ALA A 288 -9.40 22.52 -4.48
N GLY A 289 -8.17 22.10 -4.19
CA GLY A 289 -6.99 22.95 -4.24
C GLY A 289 -6.52 23.36 -5.65
N GLY A 290 -7.18 22.87 -6.71
CA GLY A 290 -6.88 23.22 -8.11
C GLY A 290 -5.65 22.51 -8.68
N ALA A 291 -5.34 21.30 -8.21
CA ALA A 291 -4.22 20.53 -8.76
C ALA A 291 -4.41 20.24 -10.25
N ALA A 292 -3.38 20.49 -11.05
CA ALA A 292 -3.39 20.21 -12.49
C ALA A 292 -3.33 18.71 -12.80
N VAL A 293 -2.64 17.93 -11.95
CA VAL A 293 -2.51 16.48 -12.06
C VAL A 293 -2.49 15.88 -10.66
N ILE A 294 -3.29 14.84 -10.43
CA ILE A 294 -3.38 14.12 -9.17
C ILE A 294 -2.90 12.68 -9.42
N VAL A 295 -1.68 12.37 -8.99
CA VAL A 295 -1.11 11.03 -9.10
C VAL A 295 -1.46 10.21 -7.88
N THR A 296 -2.13 9.08 -8.05
CA THR A 296 -2.50 8.17 -6.95
C THR A 296 -1.48 7.05 -6.80
N VAL A 297 -1.02 6.83 -5.56
CA VAL A 297 -0.08 5.77 -5.17
C VAL A 297 -0.67 4.99 -4.00
N GLY A 298 -0.70 3.66 -4.09
CA GLY A 298 -1.26 2.80 -3.04
C GLY A 298 -2.76 2.98 -2.86
N MET A 299 -3.45 3.46 -3.91
CA MET A 299 -4.90 3.60 -3.95
C MET A 299 -5.50 2.64 -4.98
N ASP A 300 -4.88 1.47 -5.16
CA ASP A 300 -5.33 0.47 -6.13
C ASP A 300 -6.82 0.19 -5.87
N VAL A 301 -7.60 0.42 -6.91
CA VAL A 301 -9.05 0.25 -6.89
C VAL A 301 -9.34 -0.87 -7.86
N ARG A 302 -9.34 -2.10 -7.33
CA ARG A 302 -10.03 -3.21 -7.97
C ARG A 302 -11.38 -3.37 -7.28
N LEU A 303 -12.36 -3.86 -8.02
CA LEU A 303 -13.70 -4.13 -7.48
C LEU A 303 -13.65 -5.03 -6.23
N ILE A 304 -12.69 -5.96 -6.18
CA ILE A 304 -12.48 -6.83 -5.02
C ILE A 304 -11.97 -6.07 -3.80
N ASP A 305 -11.00 -5.16 -3.98
CA ASP A 305 -10.46 -4.35 -2.88
C ASP A 305 -11.54 -3.41 -2.29
N PHE A 306 -12.57 -3.07 -3.08
CA PHE A 306 -13.76 -2.35 -2.64
C PHE A 306 -14.72 -3.18 -1.80
N LEU A 307 -14.93 -4.44 -2.19
CA LEU A 307 -15.82 -5.35 -1.44
C LEU A 307 -15.21 -5.73 -0.08
N GLU A 308 -13.87 -5.72 0.02
CA GLU A 308 -13.09 -5.94 1.23
C GLU A 308 -13.25 -4.80 2.27
N GLN A 309 -13.38 -3.54 1.84
CA GLN A 309 -13.42 -2.37 2.74
C GLN A 309 -14.80 -2.13 3.40
N GLY A 310 -15.85 -2.85 2.97
CA GLY A 310 -17.19 -2.74 3.55
C GLY A 310 -18.10 -1.73 2.86
N ARG A 311 -19.32 -1.60 3.40
CA ARG A 311 -20.50 -1.09 2.68
C ARG A 311 -20.59 0.44 2.51
N SER A 312 -19.98 1.23 3.39
CA SER A 312 -20.06 2.72 3.39
C SER A 312 -18.99 3.37 2.53
N ASP A 313 -17.79 2.82 2.52
CA ASP A 313 -16.60 3.50 1.97
C ASP A 313 -16.59 3.46 0.43
N MET A 314 -17.31 2.51 -0.17
CA MET A 314 -17.29 2.21 -1.61
C MET A 314 -17.86 3.34 -2.49
N ALA A 315 -18.94 4.00 -2.08
CA ALA A 315 -19.55 5.07 -2.87
C ALA A 315 -18.77 6.38 -2.78
N GLY A 316 -18.18 6.66 -1.61
CA GLY A 316 -17.35 7.85 -1.38
C GLY A 316 -16.12 7.87 -2.30
N THR A 317 -15.40 6.75 -2.41
CA THR A 317 -14.24 6.62 -3.32
C THR A 317 -14.61 6.83 -4.78
N PHE A 318 -15.72 6.23 -5.23
CA PHE A 318 -16.15 6.37 -6.62
C PHE A 318 -16.50 7.83 -6.95
N LEU A 319 -17.26 8.49 -6.06
CA LEU A 319 -17.67 9.88 -6.23
C LEU A 319 -16.48 10.85 -6.13
N ALA A 320 -15.54 10.63 -5.20
CA ALA A 320 -14.35 11.45 -5.09
C ALA A 320 -13.47 11.39 -6.35
N ARG A 321 -13.37 10.21 -6.98
CA ARG A 321 -12.68 10.05 -8.26
C ARG A 321 -13.44 10.71 -9.41
N LEU A 322 -14.76 10.60 -9.43
CA LEU A 322 -15.59 11.27 -10.43
C LEU A 322 -15.45 12.80 -10.34
N GLN A 323 -15.41 13.34 -9.12
CA GLN A 323 -15.21 14.77 -8.86
C GLN A 323 -13.79 15.23 -9.23
N ALA A 324 -12.76 14.44 -8.93
CA ALA A 324 -11.38 14.71 -9.36
C ALA A 324 -11.23 14.67 -10.89
N GLY A 325 -12.13 13.95 -11.57
CA GLY A 325 -12.29 14.00 -13.02
C GLY A 325 -11.03 13.57 -13.79
N PRO A 326 -10.70 14.23 -14.92
CA PRO A 326 -9.60 13.81 -15.78
C PRO A 326 -8.20 14.11 -15.21
N ALA A 327 -8.10 14.82 -14.08
CA ALA A 327 -6.82 15.14 -13.47
C ALA A 327 -6.17 13.93 -12.79
N ILE A 328 -6.91 12.85 -12.52
CA ILE A 328 -6.43 11.68 -11.79
C ILE A 328 -5.63 10.74 -12.69
N VAL A 329 -4.45 10.32 -12.23
CA VAL A 329 -3.56 9.39 -12.95
C VAL A 329 -2.98 8.38 -11.97
N ASP A 330 -3.08 7.09 -12.30
CA ASP A 330 -2.46 6.06 -11.46
C ASP A 330 -0.94 6.01 -11.62
N ALA A 331 -0.22 5.82 -10.51
CA ALA A 331 1.24 5.74 -10.52
C ALA A 331 1.78 4.59 -11.37
N SER A 332 1.07 3.46 -11.43
CA SER A 332 1.45 2.33 -12.29
C SER A 332 1.35 2.70 -13.78
N THR A 333 0.27 3.37 -14.18
CA THR A 333 0.11 3.93 -15.54
C THR A 333 1.19 4.97 -15.84
N LEU A 334 1.45 5.87 -14.89
CA LEU A 334 2.48 6.89 -15.04
C LEU A 334 3.87 6.26 -15.21
N ALA A 335 4.19 5.20 -14.48
CA ALA A 335 5.46 4.48 -14.62
C ALA A 335 5.62 3.80 -16.00
N LEU A 336 4.52 3.44 -16.66
CA LEU A 336 4.54 2.88 -18.02
C LEU A 336 4.74 3.96 -19.09
N VAL A 337 4.06 5.11 -18.95
CA VAL A 337 4.09 6.20 -19.94
C VAL A 337 5.34 7.07 -19.80
N TYR A 338 5.82 7.25 -18.56
CA TYR A 338 7.02 8.05 -18.27
C TYR A 338 8.31 7.24 -18.49
N ARG A 339 8.44 6.63 -19.68
CA ARG A 339 9.62 5.87 -20.08
C ARG A 339 10.52 6.69 -21.00
N HIS A 340 11.80 6.71 -20.63
CA HIS A 340 12.97 6.94 -21.49
C HIS A 340 13.04 8.26 -22.29
N GLN A 341 13.74 9.27 -21.75
CA GLN A 341 14.53 10.19 -22.58
C GLN A 341 15.97 9.68 -22.61
N PHE A 342 16.59 9.67 -23.80
CA PHE A 342 17.95 9.17 -24.05
C PHE A 342 18.95 9.58 -22.97
N SER A 343 19.84 8.66 -22.59
CA SER A 343 20.94 9.00 -21.68
C SER A 343 21.69 10.18 -22.28
N TRP A 344 21.97 11.22 -21.49
CA TRP A 344 22.81 12.34 -21.93
C TRP A 344 24.11 11.79 -22.53
N TRP A 345 24.66 10.69 -22.00
CA TRP A 345 25.81 10.00 -22.57
C TRP A 345 25.61 9.53 -24.00
N SER A 346 24.43 9.03 -24.36
CA SER A 346 24.10 8.64 -25.73
C SER A 346 24.04 9.86 -26.65
N LEU A 347 23.47 10.97 -26.17
CA LEU A 347 23.41 12.21 -26.93
C LEU A 347 24.80 12.84 -27.11
N SER A 348 25.60 12.87 -26.03
CA SER A 348 27.00 13.31 -26.06
C SER A 348 27.83 12.43 -26.97
N ALA A 349 27.69 11.10 -26.90
CA ALA A 349 28.41 10.17 -27.78
C ALA A 349 28.04 10.38 -29.25
N LEU A 350 26.75 10.65 -29.55
CA LEU A 350 26.30 10.97 -30.90
C LEU A 350 26.90 12.30 -31.40
N VAL A 351 26.89 13.34 -30.56
CA VAL A 351 27.50 14.64 -30.88
C VAL A 351 29.01 14.51 -31.09
N LEU A 352 29.70 13.80 -30.18
CA LEU A 352 31.14 13.51 -30.27
C LEU A 352 31.48 12.71 -31.53
N SER A 353 30.66 11.71 -31.88
CA SER A 353 30.82 10.94 -33.11
C SER A 353 30.67 11.83 -34.35
N GLY A 354 29.68 12.73 -34.37
CA GLY A 354 29.49 13.71 -35.44
C GLY A 354 30.67 14.69 -35.55
N LEU A 355 31.18 15.20 -34.43
CA LEU A 355 32.35 16.07 -34.39
C LEU A 355 33.61 15.34 -34.85
N ALA A 356 33.80 14.08 -34.47
CA ALA A 356 34.92 13.27 -34.91
C ALA A 356 34.86 13.00 -36.42
N ALA A 357 33.67 12.67 -36.96
CA ALA A 357 33.46 12.50 -38.39
C ALA A 357 33.76 13.80 -39.16
N LEU A 358 33.35 14.96 -38.63
CA LEU A 358 33.64 16.25 -39.21
C LEU A 358 35.15 16.55 -39.21
N ALA A 359 35.84 16.28 -38.10
CA ALA A 359 37.29 16.46 -37.98
C ALA A 359 38.05 15.58 -39.00
N VAL A 360 37.59 14.34 -39.21
CA VAL A 360 38.15 13.45 -40.23
C VAL A 360 37.88 13.99 -41.65
N ALA A 361 36.65 14.44 -41.94
CA ALA A 361 36.31 14.99 -43.25
C ALA A 361 37.11 16.26 -43.59
N ILE A 362 37.30 17.15 -42.61
CA ILE A 362 38.13 18.36 -42.76
C ILE A 362 39.58 17.96 -43.01
N SER A 363 40.16 17.05 -42.22
CA SER A 363 41.56 16.65 -42.38
C SER A 363 41.84 15.94 -43.71
N ALA A 364 40.87 15.23 -44.28
CA ALA A 364 40.97 14.61 -45.60
C ALA A 364 40.84 15.60 -46.78
N THR A 365 40.38 16.83 -46.56
CA THR A 365 40.15 17.82 -47.62
C THR A 365 41.42 18.67 -47.85
N PRO A 366 41.84 18.96 -49.11
CA PRO A 366 43.09 19.68 -49.41
C PRO A 366 43.25 21.09 -48.80
N GLY A 367 42.17 21.72 -48.32
CA GLY A 367 42.17 23.01 -47.61
C GLY A 367 41.91 22.93 -46.09
N GLY A 368 41.69 21.74 -45.54
CA GLY A 368 41.32 21.55 -44.13
C GLY A 368 42.34 22.04 -43.10
N PRO A 369 43.66 21.86 -43.29
CA PRO A 369 44.67 22.32 -42.32
C PRO A 369 44.69 23.85 -42.12
N GLN A 370 44.33 24.63 -43.14
CA GLN A 370 44.24 26.09 -43.03
C GLN A 370 42.99 26.52 -42.26
N TRP A 371 41.86 25.86 -42.52
CA TRP A 371 40.61 26.12 -41.80
C TRP A 371 40.71 25.75 -40.32
N TRP A 372 41.33 24.61 -39.99
CA TRP A 372 41.54 24.16 -38.60
C TRP A 372 42.34 25.18 -37.78
N ARG A 373 43.43 25.73 -38.34
CA ARG A 373 44.22 26.77 -37.68
C ARG A 373 43.39 28.02 -37.41
N SER A 374 42.59 28.48 -38.37
CA SER A 374 41.71 29.64 -38.18
C SER A 374 40.67 29.43 -37.06
N VAL A 375 40.12 28.22 -36.93
CA VAL A 375 39.18 27.90 -35.84
C VAL A 375 39.89 27.87 -34.50
N VAL A 376 41.06 27.23 -34.42
CA VAL A 376 41.87 27.19 -33.19
C VAL A 376 42.27 28.60 -32.76
N ASP A 377 42.71 29.46 -33.68
CA ASP A 377 43.09 30.85 -33.38
C ASP A 377 41.89 31.70 -32.94
N THR A 378 40.70 31.45 -33.50
CA THR A 378 39.46 32.14 -33.10
C THR A 378 38.98 31.69 -31.72
N VAL A 379 39.11 30.41 -31.41
CA VAL A 379 38.75 29.88 -30.08
C VAL A 379 39.78 30.29 -29.04
N ALA A 380 41.07 30.28 -29.35
CA ALA A 380 42.14 30.74 -28.46
C ALA A 380 42.00 32.23 -28.12
N SER A 381 41.62 33.06 -29.10
CA SER A 381 41.33 34.48 -28.86
C SER A 381 40.07 34.73 -28.01
N TRP A 382 39.08 33.82 -28.06
CA TRP A 382 37.90 33.86 -27.18
C TRP A 382 38.17 33.36 -25.75
N VAL A 383 39.07 32.38 -25.59
CA VAL A 383 39.39 31.78 -24.27
C VAL A 383 40.49 32.57 -23.54
N GLY A 384 41.10 33.57 -24.19
CA GLY A 384 42.07 34.48 -23.56
C GLY A 384 43.42 33.83 -23.25
N VAL A 385 43.76 32.76 -23.96
CA VAL A 385 45.10 32.15 -23.89
C VAL A 385 45.86 32.65 -25.13
N ALA A 386 46.49 33.81 -24.97
CA ALA A 386 47.55 34.27 -25.85
C ALA A 386 48.89 34.07 -25.15
#